data_AF-A0A964NGY6-F1
#
_entry.id   AF-A0A964NGY6-F1
#
_cell.length_a   1.000
_cell.length_b   1.000
_cell.length_c   1.000
_cell.angle_alpha   90.00
_cell.angle_beta   90.00
_cell.angle_gamma   90.00
#
_symmetry.space_group_name_H-M   'P 1'
#
loop_
_entity.id
_entity.type
_entity.pdbx_description
1 polymer ?
#
loop_
_entity_poly.entity_id
_entity_poly.type
_entity_poly.pdbx_seq_one_letter_code
_entity_poly.pdbx_strand_id
1 'polypeptide(L)'
;MSFQSRDRFTIEQDLFATPAVAVTPPPSFRQRLAVTVAVWRERTMARRCLAEMDARSLRDAGISPAAAAFEGGRPFWQKLGGLR
;
A
#
# COMPACT_ATOMS: atom_id res chain seq x y z
N MET A 1 41.80 -12.37 37.52
CA MET A 1 40.50 -12.55 36.85
C MET A 1 40.01 -11.19 36.36
N SER A 2 39.18 -11.19 35.32
CA SER A 2 38.46 -10.04 34.73
C SER A 2 39.10 -9.40 33.48
N PHE A 3 38.99 -10.10 32.36
CA PHE A 3 39.06 -9.52 31.01
C PHE A 3 37.74 -8.78 30.74
N GLN A 4 37.79 -7.45 30.74
CA GLN A 4 36.62 -6.60 30.47
C GLN A 4 36.37 -6.55 28.96
N SER A 5 35.40 -7.35 28.53
CA SER A 5 34.83 -7.41 27.19
C SER A 5 34.32 -6.01 26.78
N ARG A 6 35.11 -5.30 25.97
CA ARG A 6 34.77 -3.98 25.41
C ARG A 6 34.33 -4.02 23.95
N ASP A 7 34.51 -5.15 23.26
CA ASP A 7 34.26 -5.25 21.81
C ASP A 7 32.83 -5.67 21.43
N ARG A 8 31.96 -5.99 22.39
CA ARG A 8 30.62 -6.55 22.07
C ARG A 8 29.56 -5.51 21.71
N PHE A 9 29.78 -4.23 21.99
CA PHE A 9 28.74 -3.20 21.81
C PHE A 9 28.70 -2.54 20.44
N THR A 10 29.70 -2.75 19.57
CA THR A 10 29.74 -2.06 18.28
C THR A 10 28.95 -2.80 17.19
N ILE A 11 28.85 -4.13 17.25
CA ILE A 11 28.29 -4.94 16.14
C ILE A 11 26.76 -4.85 16.04
N GLU A 12 26.05 -4.60 17.15
CA GLU A 12 24.58 -4.56 17.16
C GLU A 12 24.00 -3.17 16.85
N GLN A 13 24.78 -2.09 16.95
CA GLN A 13 24.27 -0.73 16.75
C GLN A 13 23.95 -0.42 15.28
N ASP A 14 24.62 -1.07 14.33
CA ASP A 14 24.39 -0.86 12.90
C ASP A 14 23.10 -1.53 12.38
N LEU A 15 22.51 -2.48 13.11
CA LEU A 15 21.26 -3.14 12.70
C LEU A 15 20.03 -2.24 12.85
N PHE A 16 20.10 -1.25 13.73
CA PHE A 16 19.04 -0.25 13.94
C PHE A 16 19.29 1.08 13.22
N ALA A 17 20.38 1.17 12.45
CA ALA A 17 20.65 2.32 11.60
C ALA A 17 19.56 2.39 10.53
N THR A 18 18.53 3.23 10.78
CA THR A 18 17.58 3.63 9.75
C THR A 18 18.42 4.27 8.65
N PRO A 19 18.48 3.69 7.42
CA PRO A 19 19.28 4.26 6.37
C PRO A 19 18.83 5.71 6.20
N ALA A 20 19.79 6.63 6.26
CA ALA A 20 19.55 8.04 6.06
C ALA A 20 18.70 8.19 4.80
N VAL A 21 17.43 8.59 4.98
CA VAL A 21 16.49 8.72 3.87
C VAL A 21 17.08 9.76 2.93
N ALA A 22 17.59 9.29 1.80
CA ALA A 22 18.11 10.18 0.77
C ALA A 22 17.02 11.19 0.44
N VAL A 23 17.35 12.49 0.56
CA VAL A 23 16.43 13.58 0.27
C VAL A 23 16.08 13.50 -1.21
N THR A 24 14.98 12.83 -1.50
CA THR A 24 14.47 12.70 -2.87
C THR A 24 13.79 14.02 -3.19
N PRO A 25 14.18 14.71 -4.29
CA PRO A 25 13.53 15.96 -4.66
C PRO A 25 12.02 15.73 -4.84
N PRO A 26 11.19 16.73 -4.48
CA PRO A 26 9.75 16.57 -4.55
C PRO A 26 9.34 16.23 -5.99
N PRO A 27 8.44 15.25 -6.17
CA PRO A 27 8.06 14.82 -7.50
C PRO A 27 7.40 15.97 -8.26
N SER A 28 7.83 16.18 -9.50
CA SER A 28 7.25 17.15 -10.41
C SER A 28 5.76 16.87 -10.62
N PHE A 29 4.99 17.89 -11.03
CA PHE A 29 3.56 17.75 -11.29
C PHE A 29 3.25 16.63 -12.29
N ARG A 30 4.07 16.47 -13.33
CA ARG A 30 3.92 15.37 -14.32
C ARG A 30 4.11 14.00 -13.68
N GLN A 31 5.10 13.83 -12.80
CA GLN A 31 5.32 12.58 -12.07
C GLN A 31 4.15 12.29 -11.13
N ARG A 32 3.64 13.30 -10.42
CA ARG A 32 2.45 13.15 -9.56
C ARG A 32 1.21 12.74 -10.37
N LEU A 33 1.02 13.32 -11.55
CA LEU A 33 -0.08 12.97 -12.45
C LEU A 33 0.07 11.53 -12.96
N ALA A 34 1.28 11.14 -13.41
CA ALA A 34 1.56 9.79 -13.88
C ALA A 34 1.31 8.73 -12.80
N VAL A 35 1.77 8.96 -11.57
CA VAL A 35 1.50 8.08 -10.41
C VAL A 35 0.00 8.01 -10.14
N THR A 36 -0.70 9.14 -10.19
CA THR A 36 -2.15 9.19 -9.96
C THR A 36 -2.90 8.35 -11.00
N VAL A 37 -2.54 8.49 -12.28
CA VAL A 37 -3.12 7.70 -13.38
C VAL A 37 -2.80 6.21 -13.23
N ALA A 38 -1.58 5.84 -12.83
CA ALA A 38 -1.21 4.45 -12.58
C ALA A 38 -2.07 3.83 -11.47
N VAL A 39 -2.26 4.54 -10.35
CA VAL A 39 -3.15 4.11 -9.26
C VAL A 39 -4.59 3.96 -9.74
N TRP A 40 -5.07 4.84 -10.60
CA TRP A 40 -6.41 4.74 -11.18
C TRP A 40 -6.56 3.51 -12.09
N ARG A 41 -5.54 3.18 -12.88
CA ARG A 41 -5.53 1.96 -13.71
C ARG A 41 -5.55 0.70 -12.86
N GLU A 42 -4.69 0.62 -11.85
CA GLU A 42 -4.63 -0.50 -10.90
C GLU A 42 -6.00 -0.73 -10.24
N ARG A 43 -6.61 0.34 -9.72
CA ARG A 43 -7.94 0.29 -9.10
C ARG A 43 -9.04 -0.11 -10.08
N THR A 44 -8.93 0.29 -11.35
CA THR A 44 -9.91 -0.10 -12.37
C THR A 44 -9.80 -1.58 -12.69
N MET A 45 -8.57 -2.11 -12.80
CA MET A 45 -8.36 -3.56 -12.99
C MET A 45 -8.85 -4.37 -11.80
N ALA A 46 -8.52 -3.95 -10.57
CA ALA A 46 -8.99 -4.60 -9.35
C ALA A 46 -10.53 -4.62 -9.27
N ARG A 47 -11.20 -3.52 -9.61
CA ARG A 47 -12.68 -3.46 -9.66
C ARG A 47 -13.27 -4.34 -10.76
N ARG A 48 -12.64 -4.43 -11.93
CA ARG A 48 -13.07 -5.34 -12.99
C ARG A 48 -12.94 -6.80 -12.57
N CYS A 49 -11.83 -7.14 -11.92
CA CYS A 49 -11.63 -8.47 -11.35
C CYS A 49 -12.72 -8.79 -10.30
N LEU A 50 -13.05 -7.84 -9.41
CA LEU A 50 -14.16 -8.00 -8.46
C LEU A 50 -15.54 -8.10 -9.12
N ALA A 51 -15.76 -7.41 -10.25
CA ALA A 51 -17.02 -7.47 -10.99
C ALA A 51 -17.16 -8.75 -11.83
N GLU A 52 -16.04 -9.31 -12.30
CA GLU A 52 -15.98 -10.62 -12.97
C GLU A 52 -16.04 -11.77 -11.96
N MET A 53 -15.59 -11.56 -10.72
CA MET A 53 -15.75 -12.53 -9.63
C MET A 53 -17.23 -12.76 -9.32
N ASP A 54 -17.67 -14.01 -9.49
CA ASP A 54 -19.05 -14.42 -9.25
C ASP A 54 -19.49 -14.15 -7.79
N ALA A 55 -20.78 -13.90 -7.61
CA ALA A 55 -21.38 -13.58 -6.31
C ALA A 55 -21.15 -14.69 -5.26
N ARG A 56 -20.93 -15.93 -5.69
CA ARG A 56 -20.57 -17.03 -4.80
C ARG A 56 -19.14 -16.88 -4.24
N SER A 57 -18.16 -16.57 -5.08
CA SER A 57 -16.77 -16.33 -4.65
C SER A 57 -16.65 -15.13 -3.70
N LEU A 58 -17.47 -14.09 -3.91
CA LEU A 58 -17.54 -12.96 -2.98
C LEU A 58 -18.10 -13.38 -1.61
N ARG A 59 -19.14 -14.22 -1.57
CA ARG A 59 -19.69 -14.74 -0.30
C ARG A 59 -18.69 -15.63 0.44
N ASP A 60 -17.93 -16.46 -0.26
CA ASP A 60 -16.91 -17.31 0.36
C ASP A 60 -15.77 -16.47 0.97
N ALA A 61 -15.46 -15.32 0.39
CA ALA A 61 -14.54 -14.33 0.97
C ALA A 61 -15.15 -13.49 2.10
N GLY A 62 -16.43 -13.69 2.44
CA GLY A 62 -17.16 -12.88 3.42
C GLY A 62 -17.51 -11.47 2.94
N ILE A 63 -17.41 -11.21 1.64
CA ILE A 63 -17.71 -9.92 1.03
C ILE A 63 -19.16 -9.93 0.54
N SER A 64 -19.96 -8.95 0.97
CA SER A 64 -21.33 -8.80 0.47
C SER A 64 -21.31 -8.43 -1.03
N PRO A 65 -22.02 -9.18 -1.90
CA PRO A 65 -22.09 -8.86 -3.33
C PRO A 65 -22.65 -7.45 -3.60
N ALA A 66 -23.57 -6.97 -2.75
CA ALA A 66 -24.11 -5.63 -2.85
C ALA A 66 -23.06 -4.55 -2.48
N ALA A 67 -22.20 -4.83 -1.50
CA ALA A 67 -21.10 -3.93 -1.14
C ALA A 67 -20.04 -3.89 -2.27
N ALA A 68 -19.70 -5.03 -2.85
CA ALA A 68 -18.79 -5.12 -4.00
C ALA A 68 -19.33 -4.34 -5.22
N ALA A 69 -20.63 -4.48 -5.53
CA ALA A 69 -21.26 -3.73 -6.62
C ALA A 69 -21.29 -2.21 -6.33
N PHE A 70 -21.58 -1.81 -5.09
CA PHE A 70 -21.54 -0.42 -4.66
C PHE A 70 -20.12 0.16 -4.81
N GLU A 71 -19.09 -0.55 -4.35
CA GLU A 71 -17.68 -0.14 -4.47
C GLU A 71 -17.17 -0.13 -5.92
N GLY A 72 -17.65 -1.07 -6.74
CA GLY A 72 -17.40 -1.15 -8.18
C GLY A 72 -17.95 0.06 -8.94
N GLY A 73 -19.12 0.58 -8.52
CA GLY A 73 -19.76 1.75 -9.10
C GLY A 73 -19.18 3.10 -8.67
N ARG A 74 -18.29 3.15 -7.67
CA ARG A 74 -17.73 4.43 -7.20
C ARG A 74 -16.75 5.02 -8.20
N PRO A 75 -16.76 6.35 -8.39
CA PRO A 75 -15.81 6.99 -9.29
C PRO A 75 -14.37 6.71 -8.85
N PHE A 76 -13.56 6.23 -9.78
CA PHE A 76 -12.21 5.71 -9.48
C PHE A 76 -11.24 6.75 -8.92
N TRP A 77 -11.52 8.04 -9.17
CA TRP A 77 -10.76 9.18 -8.67
C TRP A 77 -11.10 9.56 -7.23
N GLN A 78 -12.22 9.09 -6.70
CA GLN A 78 -12.60 9.36 -5.32
C GLN A 78 -11.75 8.48 -4.41
N LYS A 79 -10.90 9.12 -3.58
CA LYS A 79 -10.20 8.40 -2.51
C LYS A 79 -11.24 7.66 -1.68
N LEU A 80 -11.00 6.38 -1.41
CA LEU A 80 -11.71 5.65 -0.37
C LEU A 80 -11.50 6.48 0.90
N GLY A 81 -12.53 7.23 1.31
CA GLY A 81 -12.49 8.01 2.54
C GLY A 81 -12.04 7.06 3.64
N GLY A 82 -11.01 7.43 4.39
CA GLY A 82 -10.55 6.61 5.51
C GLY A 82 -11.75 6.29 6.38
N LEU A 83 -11.99 5.00 6.62
CA LEU A 83 -12.98 4.52 7.57
C LEU A 83 -12.73 5.29 8.88
N ARG A 84 -13.65 6.18 9.23
CA ARG A 84 -13.72 6.87 10.50
C ARG A 84 -14.88 6.28 11.28
#